data_AF-A0AAV6EH61-F1
#
_entry.id   AF-A0AAV6EH61-F1
#
_cell.length_a   1.000
_cell.length_b   1.000
_cell.length_c   1.000
_cell.angle_alpha   90.00
_cell.angle_beta   90.00
_cell.angle_gamma   90.00
#
_symmetry.space_group_name_H-M   'P 1'
#
loop_
_entity.id
_entity.type
_entity.pdbx_description
1 polymer ?
#
loop_
_entity_poly.entity_id
_entity_poly.type
_entity_poly.pdbx_seq_one_letter_code
_entity_poly.pdbx_strand_id
1 'polypeptide(L)'
;MAESRVISALVTKHADLQGKIKSYQEAIKEARDEISTISKSIKIFDPNYDLRKIAAKKTKERYFKHKELTRLVIEYIKRNDNVDINELTEYVMKAKALPQELHKSIYGGIYTGEFSPSRHNRMPCYKRRKTISYKILNV
;
A
#
# COMPACT_ATOMS: atom_id res chain seq x y z
N MET A 1 22.14 39.45 17.82
CA MET A 1 21.81 39.59 16.38
C MET A 1 20.72 38.59 16.09
N ALA A 2 19.55 39.03 15.62
CA ALA A 2 18.43 38.13 15.36
C ALA A 2 18.76 37.31 14.11
N GLU A 3 18.79 35.98 14.22
CA GLU A 3 18.85 35.12 13.05
C GLU A 3 17.63 35.40 12.16
N SER A 4 17.84 35.47 10.84
CA SER A 4 16.76 35.66 9.89
C SER A 4 15.71 34.56 10.11
N ARG A 5 14.43 34.96 10.21
CA ARG A 5 13.30 34.04 10.38
C ARG A 5 13.27 32.93 9.32
N VAL A 6 13.83 33.19 8.14
CA VAL A 6 13.98 32.20 7.07
C VAL A 6 15.03 31.15 7.43
N ILE A 7 16.18 31.58 7.97
CA ILE A 7 17.27 30.68 8.37
C ILE A 7 16.81 29.76 9.49
N SER A 8 16.15 30.30 10.53
CA SER A 8 15.66 29.48 11.65
C SER A 8 14.66 28.42 11.19
N ALA A 9 13.71 28.77 10.31
CA ALA A 9 12.77 27.81 9.74
C ALA A 9 13.46 26.70 8.92
N LEU A 10 14.47 27.05 8.12
CA LEU A 10 15.25 26.08 7.35
C LEU A 10 16.09 25.16 8.26
N VAL A 11 16.72 25.70 9.30
CA VAL A 11 17.48 24.91 10.29
C VAL A 11 16.58 23.93 11.02
N THR A 12 15.36 24.34 11.43
CA THR A 12 14.38 23.44 12.02
C THR A 12 14.01 22.31 11.05
N LYS A 13 13.76 22.60 9.77
CA LYS A 13 13.46 21.54 8.80
C LYS A 13 14.63 20.63 8.49
N HIS A 14 15.85 21.15 8.48
CA HIS A 14 17.03 20.32 8.37
C HIS A 14 17.15 19.34 9.55
N ALA A 15 16.98 19.83 10.79
CA ALA A 15 17.02 19.00 12.00
C ALA A 15 15.92 17.92 12.01
N ASP A 16 14.69 18.28 11.62
CA ASP A 16 13.58 17.33 11.48
C ASP A 16 13.93 16.18 10.51
N LEU A 17 14.45 16.52 9.33
CA LEU A 17 14.83 15.53 8.31
C LEU A 17 16.01 14.67 8.78
N GLN A 18 17.00 15.26 9.44
CA GLN A 18 18.13 14.54 10.00
C GLN A 18 17.68 13.56 11.09
N GLY A 19 16.74 13.94 11.94
CA GLY A 19 16.14 13.05 12.94
C GLY A 19 15.44 11.84 12.31
N LYS A 20 14.66 12.07 11.24
CA LYS A 20 14.01 10.98 10.47
C LYS A 20 15.03 10.01 9.88
N ILE A 21 16.11 10.53 9.27
CA ILE A 21 17.18 9.71 8.69
C ILE A 21 17.80 8.80 9.75
N LYS A 22 18.14 9.34 10.93
CA LYS A 22 18.71 8.56 12.04
C LYS A 22 17.77 7.44 12.48
N SER A 23 16.50 7.75 12.69
CA SER A 23 15.48 6.76 13.06
C SER A 23 15.36 5.63 12.02
N TYR A 24 15.35 5.96 10.73
CA TYR A 24 15.30 4.93 9.68
C TYR A 24 16.58 4.08 9.64
N GLN A 25 17.75 4.66 9.88
CA GLN A 25 19.00 3.92 9.95
C GLN A 25 19.03 2.94 11.13
N GLU A 26 18.52 3.35 12.29
CA GLU A 26 18.36 2.47 13.46
C GLU A 26 17.41 1.31 13.16
N ALA A 27 16.24 1.57 12.57
CA ALA A 27 15.31 0.52 12.17
C ALA A 27 15.90 -0.46 11.14
N ILE A 28 16.70 0.04 10.17
CA ILE A 28 17.42 -0.82 9.22
C ILE A 28 18.45 -1.69 9.93
N LYS A 29 19.15 -1.14 10.91
CA LYS A 29 20.14 -1.90 11.69
C LYS A 29 19.47 -3.01 12.49
N GLU A 30 18.41 -2.70 13.22
CA GLU A 30 17.63 -3.67 14.00
C GLU A 30 17.14 -4.83 13.11
N ALA A 31 16.53 -4.52 11.96
CA ALA A 31 16.07 -5.53 11.02
C ALA A 31 17.22 -6.41 10.48
N ARG A 32 18.43 -5.86 10.28
CA ARG A 32 19.61 -6.63 9.88
C ARG A 32 20.07 -7.58 11.00
N ASP A 33 20.03 -7.13 12.24
CA ASP A 33 20.41 -7.94 13.41
C ASP A 33 19.42 -9.10 13.61
N GLU A 34 18.12 -8.86 13.41
CA GLU A 34 17.09 -9.90 13.39
C GLU A 34 17.33 -10.92 12.27
N ILE A 35 17.58 -10.46 11.03
CA ILE A 35 17.89 -11.34 9.89
C ILE A 35 19.13 -12.20 10.18
N SER A 36 20.17 -11.62 10.78
CA SER A 36 21.39 -12.32 11.18
C SER A 36 21.09 -13.42 12.20
N THR A 37 20.26 -13.12 13.19
CA THR A 37 19.84 -14.07 14.23
C THR A 37 19.06 -15.23 13.61
N ILE A 38 18.05 -14.96 12.79
CA ILE A 38 17.27 -15.98 12.08
C ILE A 38 18.16 -16.82 11.17
N SER A 39 19.11 -16.20 10.46
CA SER A 39 20.06 -16.90 9.59
C SER A 39 20.93 -17.90 10.34
N LYS A 40 21.38 -17.54 11.56
CA LYS A 40 22.11 -18.46 12.44
C LYS A 40 21.21 -19.60 12.90
N SER A 41 19.97 -19.30 13.31
CA SER A 41 18.99 -20.33 13.70
C SER A 41 18.72 -21.33 12.57
N ILE A 42 18.56 -20.87 11.33
CA ILE A 42 18.41 -21.76 10.16
C ILE A 42 19.60 -22.72 10.05
N LYS A 43 20.83 -22.20 10.18
CA LYS A 43 22.04 -23.03 10.11
C LYS A 43 22.20 -24.03 11.26
N ILE A 44 21.59 -23.77 12.42
CA ILE A 44 21.54 -24.75 13.51
C ILE A 44 20.70 -25.97 13.10
N PHE A 45 19.59 -25.75 12.39
CA PHE A 45 18.71 -26.84 11.94
C PHE A 45 19.19 -27.49 10.63
N ASP A 46 19.78 -26.73 9.72
CA ASP A 46 20.36 -27.22 8.47
C ASP A 46 21.64 -26.43 8.13
N PRO A 47 22.83 -26.98 8.44
CA PRO A 47 24.11 -26.31 8.19
C PRO A 47 24.40 -26.03 6.70
N ASN A 48 23.82 -26.83 5.80
CA ASN A 48 24.04 -26.73 4.35
C ASN A 48 22.98 -25.86 3.65
N TYR A 49 22.04 -25.29 4.40
CA TYR A 49 20.99 -24.45 3.83
C TYR A 49 21.56 -23.19 3.16
N ASP A 50 21.22 -23.00 1.88
CA ASP A 50 21.64 -21.83 1.12
C ASP A 50 20.72 -20.62 1.40
N LEU A 51 21.18 -19.75 2.29
CA LEU A 51 20.49 -18.51 2.67
C LEU A 51 20.27 -17.55 1.48
N ARG A 52 21.04 -17.66 0.39
CA ARG A 52 20.90 -16.80 -0.79
C ARG A 52 19.59 -17.04 -1.55
N LYS A 53 18.97 -18.22 -1.33
CA LYS A 53 17.66 -18.56 -1.91
C LYS A 53 16.50 -17.84 -1.24
N ILE A 54 16.71 -17.22 -0.07
CA ILE A 54 15.66 -16.50 0.66
C ILE A 54 15.42 -15.15 -0.04
N ALA A 55 14.39 -15.10 -0.90
CA ALA A 55 14.00 -13.88 -1.57
C ALA A 55 13.29 -12.90 -0.62
N ALA A 56 13.62 -11.62 -0.73
CA ALA A 56 12.92 -10.56 0.00
C ALA A 56 11.45 -10.52 -0.40
N LYS A 57 10.56 -10.59 0.58
CA LYS A 57 9.13 -10.41 0.34
C LYS A 57 8.85 -8.93 0.10
N LYS A 58 8.08 -8.63 -0.96
CA LYS A 58 7.61 -7.27 -1.21
C LYS A 58 6.67 -6.85 -0.09
N THR A 59 7.07 -5.84 0.68
CA THR A 59 6.18 -5.15 1.61
C THR A 59 5.13 -4.42 0.79
N LYS A 60 3.85 -4.75 1.00
CA LYS A 60 2.76 -4.02 0.35
C LYS A 60 2.48 -2.77 1.16
N GLU A 61 2.67 -1.60 0.55
CA GLU A 61 2.18 -0.37 1.14
C GLU A 61 0.66 -0.43 1.24
N ARG A 62 0.15 -0.22 2.45
CA ARG A 62 -1.28 -0.23 2.72
C ARG A 62 -1.78 1.21 2.67
N TYR A 63 -2.16 1.69 1.48
CA TYR A 63 -2.66 3.06 1.29
C TYR A 63 -3.92 3.37 2.10
N PHE A 64 -4.73 2.34 2.37
CA PHE A 64 -5.96 2.43 3.13
C PHE A 64 -5.91 1.53 4.36
N LYS A 65 -6.22 2.10 5.52
CA LYS A 65 -6.51 1.34 6.73
C LYS A 65 -7.73 0.44 6.51
N HIS A 66 -7.95 -0.49 7.43
CA HIS A 66 -9.09 -1.40 7.34
C HIS A 66 -10.41 -0.61 7.20
N LYS A 67 -11.21 -0.95 6.18
CA LYS A 67 -12.51 -0.31 5.84
C LYS A 67 -12.46 1.20 5.54
N GLU A 68 -11.28 1.80 5.44
CA GLU A 68 -11.14 3.25 5.25
C GLU A 68 -11.68 3.70 3.89
N LEU A 69 -11.34 2.98 2.81
CA LEU A 69 -11.86 3.29 1.48
C LEU A 69 -13.39 3.21 1.43
N THR A 70 -13.96 2.12 1.97
CA THR A 70 -15.41 1.92 2.02
C THR A 70 -16.10 3.06 2.77
N ARG A 71 -15.50 3.52 3.87
CA ARG A 71 -16.01 4.68 4.61
C ARG A 71 -15.99 5.95 3.77
N LEU A 72 -14.90 6.24 3.08
CA LEU A 72 -14.78 7.41 2.19
C LEU A 72 -15.81 7.38 1.05
N VAL A 73 -16.00 6.21 0.45
CA VAL A 73 -17.00 6.00 -0.61
C VAL A 73 -18.41 6.26 -0.08
N ILE A 74 -18.76 5.70 1.09
CA ILE A 74 -20.08 5.92 1.71
C ILE A 74 -20.28 7.40 2.06
N GLU A 75 -19.27 8.08 2.59
CA GLU A 75 -19.38 9.52 2.87
C GLU A 75 -19.61 10.35 1.62
N TYR A 76 -18.97 10.00 0.51
CA TYR A 76 -19.17 10.68 -0.76
C TYR A 76 -20.58 10.46 -1.31
N ILE A 77 -21.08 9.22 -1.29
CA ILE A 77 -22.44 8.88 -1.75
C ILE A 77 -23.50 9.55 -0.87
N LYS A 78 -23.28 9.65 0.45
CA LYS A 78 -24.21 10.35 1.36
C LYS A 78 -24.36 11.85 1.08
N ARG A 79 -23.37 12.47 0.42
CA ARG A 79 -23.33 13.91 0.17
C ARG A 79 -23.74 14.29 -1.25
N ASN A 80 -23.78 13.32 -2.18
CA ASN A 80 -24.04 13.55 -3.59
C ASN A 80 -25.09 12.55 -4.10
N ASP A 81 -26.17 13.05 -4.67
CA ASP A 81 -27.29 12.22 -5.15
C ASP A 81 -26.96 11.48 -6.46
N ASN A 82 -26.06 12.05 -7.27
CA ASN A 82 -25.54 11.43 -8.48
C ASN A 82 -24.06 11.07 -8.29
N VAL A 83 -23.72 9.81 -8.55
CA VAL A 83 -22.37 9.29 -8.29
C VAL A 83 -21.72 8.90 -9.60
N ASP A 84 -20.85 9.77 -10.12
CA ASP A 84 -19.88 9.36 -11.14
C ASP A 84 -18.67 8.68 -10.49
N ILE A 85 -18.26 7.54 -11.04
CA ILE A 85 -17.23 6.71 -10.42
C ILE A 85 -15.83 7.27 -10.69
N ASN A 86 -15.63 8.03 -11.78
CA ASN A 86 -14.37 8.74 -11.98
C ASN A 86 -14.26 9.89 -10.96
N GLU A 87 -15.30 10.69 -10.80
CA GLU A 87 -15.34 11.76 -9.80
C GLU A 87 -15.14 11.24 -8.36
N LEU A 88 -15.76 10.11 -8.02
CA LEU A 88 -15.55 9.44 -6.73
C LEU A 88 -14.11 8.96 -6.56
N THR A 89 -13.50 8.42 -7.62
CA THR A 89 -12.09 7.99 -7.60
C THR A 89 -11.16 9.18 -7.39
N GLU A 90 -11.39 10.30 -8.09
CA GLU A 90 -10.64 11.54 -7.89
C GLU A 90 -10.78 12.09 -6.47
N TYR A 91 -12.00 12.07 -5.91
CA TYR A 91 -12.26 12.49 -4.54
C TYR A 91 -11.42 11.68 -3.54
N VAL A 92 -11.42 10.36 -3.67
CA VAL A 92 -10.63 9.46 -2.81
C VAL A 92 -9.13 9.72 -2.96
N MET A 93 -8.66 9.93 -4.18
CA MET A 93 -7.24 10.22 -4.45
C MET A 93 -6.80 11.55 -3.85
N LYS A 94 -7.63 12.60 -3.97
CA LYS A 94 -7.38 13.91 -3.36
C LYS A 94 -7.39 13.83 -1.83
N ALA A 95 -8.35 13.14 -1.24
CA ALA A 95 -8.45 12.98 0.21
C ALA A 95 -7.22 12.30 0.84
N LYS A 96 -6.53 11.42 0.09
CA LYS A 96 -5.35 10.69 0.54
C LYS A 96 -4.02 11.18 -0.04
N ALA A 97 -4.04 12.23 -0.87
CA ALA A 97 -2.87 12.72 -1.60
C ALA A 97 -2.10 11.61 -2.33
N LEU A 98 -2.84 10.73 -3.04
CA LEU A 98 -2.25 9.58 -3.73
C LEU A 98 -1.73 9.93 -5.12
N PRO A 99 -0.63 9.30 -5.58
CA PRO A 99 -0.10 9.51 -6.93
C PRO A 99 -1.08 9.02 -8.00
N GLN A 100 -1.08 9.69 -9.16
CA GLN A 100 -2.00 9.41 -10.27
C GLN A 100 -1.91 7.98 -10.81
N GLU A 101 -0.74 7.34 -10.65
CA GLU A 101 -0.49 5.95 -11.04
C GLU A 101 -1.46 4.95 -10.40
N LEU A 102 -1.98 5.26 -9.21
CA LEU A 102 -2.90 4.38 -8.46
C LEU A 102 -4.36 4.49 -8.93
N HIS A 103 -4.68 5.43 -9.82
CA HIS A 103 -6.05 5.70 -10.26
C HIS A 103 -6.77 4.42 -10.72
N LYS A 104 -6.15 3.65 -11.62
CA LYS A 104 -6.75 2.44 -12.20
C LYS A 104 -7.11 1.39 -11.15
N SER A 105 -6.33 1.27 -10.08
CA SER A 105 -6.63 0.28 -9.05
C SER A 105 -7.57 0.77 -7.97
N ILE A 106 -7.60 2.07 -7.69
CA ILE A 106 -8.60 2.64 -6.79
C ILE A 106 -9.96 2.50 -7.47
N TYR A 107 -10.05 2.91 -8.73
CA TYR A 107 -11.21 2.69 -9.59
C TYR A 107 -11.63 1.21 -9.56
N GLY A 108 -10.73 0.28 -9.90
CA GLY A 108 -11.03 -1.15 -9.87
C GLY A 108 -11.53 -1.66 -8.52
N GLY A 109 -10.94 -1.20 -7.41
CA GLY A 109 -11.34 -1.61 -6.07
C GLY A 109 -12.66 -1.01 -5.58
N ILE A 110 -13.04 0.17 -6.07
CA ILE A 110 -14.37 0.76 -5.86
C ILE A 110 -15.42 -0.05 -6.65
N TYR A 111 -15.15 -0.35 -7.92
CA TYR A 111 -16.06 -1.13 -8.78
C TYR A 111 -16.32 -2.55 -8.28
N THR A 112 -15.30 -3.24 -7.76
CA THR A 112 -15.45 -4.64 -7.35
C THR A 112 -15.98 -4.83 -5.93
N GLY A 113 -16.22 -3.75 -5.17
CA GLY A 113 -16.61 -3.82 -3.75
C GLY A 113 -15.55 -4.41 -2.79
N GLU A 114 -14.50 -5.02 -3.33
CA GLU A 114 -13.36 -5.59 -2.62
C GLU A 114 -12.09 -4.79 -2.90
N PHE A 115 -11.76 -3.84 -2.03
CA PHE A 115 -10.40 -3.29 -2.02
C PHE A 115 -9.46 -4.26 -1.30
N SER A 116 -9.05 -5.31 -2.02
CA SER A 116 -7.88 -6.08 -1.67
C SER A 116 -6.67 -5.43 -2.34
N PRO A 117 -5.71 -4.80 -1.61
CA PRO A 117 -4.47 -4.26 -2.17
C PRO A 117 -3.56 -5.33 -2.81
N SER A 118 -4.03 -6.58 -2.86
CA SER A 118 -3.34 -7.77 -3.35
C SER A 118 -3.17 -7.88 -4.86
N ARG A 119 -3.64 -6.92 -5.68
CA ARG A 119 -3.66 -7.10 -7.15
C ARG A 119 -2.79 -6.15 -7.98
N HIS A 120 -2.03 -5.25 -7.36
CA HIS A 120 -1.14 -4.31 -8.08
C HIS A 120 0.11 -4.91 -8.74
N ASN A 121 0.23 -6.23 -8.84
CA ASN A 121 1.23 -6.84 -9.74
C ASN A 121 0.75 -8.14 -10.40
N ARG A 122 -0.56 -8.27 -10.61
CA ARG A 122 -1.09 -9.14 -11.66
C ARG A 122 -2.00 -8.28 -12.50
N MET A 123 -1.46 -7.71 -13.57
CA MET A 123 -2.25 -7.41 -14.75
C MET A 123 -2.84 -8.76 -15.19
N PRO A 124 -4.15 -9.04 -15.01
CA PRO A 124 -4.72 -10.18 -15.67
C PRO A 124 -4.92 -9.73 -17.11
N CYS A 125 -4.13 -10.28 -18.01
CA CYS A 125 -4.60 -10.50 -19.37
C CYS A 125 -6.06 -10.98 -19.28
N TYR A 126 -6.93 -10.23 -19.95
CA TYR A 126 -8.38 -10.35 -19.94
C TYR A 126 -8.81 -11.80 -20.21
N LYS A 127 -9.06 -12.60 -19.17
CA LYS A 127 -9.71 -13.90 -19.35
C LYS A 127 -11.19 -13.64 -19.54
N ARG A 128 -11.64 -13.60 -20.80
CA ARG A 128 -13.04 -13.86 -21.20
C ARG A 128 -13.52 -15.07 -20.42
N ARG A 129 -14.37 -14.87 -19.40
CA ARG A 129 -15.11 -15.97 -18.80
C ARG A 129 -16.28 -16.26 -19.73
N LYS A 130 -16.23 -17.44 -20.35
CA LYS A 130 -17.33 -18.08 -21.05
C LYS A 130 -18.59 -18.01 -20.19
N THR A 131 -19.69 -17.61 -20.80
CA THR A 131 -21.05 -17.84 -20.32
C THR A 131 -21.21 -19.32 -19.96
N ILE A 132 -21.48 -19.62 -18.69
CA ILE A 132 -21.99 -20.92 -18.28
C ILE A 132 -23.46 -20.69 -17.99
N SER A 133 -24.29 -21.11 -18.95
CA SER A 133 -25.74 -21.20 -18.81
C SER A 133 -26.06 -22.29 -17.79
N TYR A 134 -26.75 -21.95 -16.70
CA TYR A 134 -27.32 -22.98 -15.82
C TYR A 134 -28.53 -23.60 -16.53
N LYS A 135 -28.39 -24.87 -16.89
CA LYS A 135 -29.52 -25.75 -17.21
C LYS A 135 -30.29 -25.98 -15.90
N ILE A 136 -31.53 -25.51 -15.85
CA ILE A 136 -32.50 -25.88 -14.80
C ILE A 136 -32.78 -27.37 -14.98
N LEU A 137 -32.46 -28.18 -13.97
CA LEU A 137 -32.94 -29.55 -13.83
C LEU A 137 -33.99 -29.53 -12.71
N ASN A 138 -35.25 -29.55 -13.12
CA ASN A 138 -36.37 -29.95 -12.26
C ASN A 138 -36.23 -31.44 -11.96
N VAL A 139 -36.31 -31.80 -10.69
CA VAL A 139 -36.85 -33.09 -10.20
C VAL A 139 -37.73 -32.75 -9.00
#